data_AF-A0A3M0J3H9-F1
#
_entry.id   AF-A0A3M0J3H9-F1
#
_cell.length_a   1.000
_cell.length_b   1.000
_cell.length_c   1.000
_cell.angle_alpha   90.00
_cell.angle_beta   90.00
_cell.angle_gamma   90.00
#
_symmetry.space_group_name_H-M   'P 1'
#
loop_
_entity.id
_entity.type
_entity.pdbx_description
1 polymer ?
#
loop_
_entity_poly.entity_id
_entity_poly.type
_entity_poly.pdbx_seq_one_letter_code
_entity_poly.pdbx_strand_id
1 'polypeptide(L)'
;MANPEQRPIGDVSVPLNTGDVREFKKEMGRLLEDPLGVAERLDQFLGLNIYTWVELQSILGILFTMEEREMIRHSGMRLWDIECQEPDQGDQKWPMQDPGWNNQNERHRQNMSDLRRMIIRGIQEAVPKGQNIRKALSENQGKDEALPDWLERLRKALQLYSGVDSDTAAGEVLLKTQLVAKSWRHIRKKLEKVEK
;
A
#
# COMPACT_ATOMS: atom_id res chain seq x y z
N MET A 1 -43.72 32.58 -2.82
CA MET A 1 -42.38 32.89 -2.27
C MET A 1 -41.42 31.87 -2.85
N ALA A 2 -40.54 32.30 -3.75
CA ALA A 2 -39.55 31.44 -4.39
C ALA A 2 -38.29 31.43 -3.52
N ASN A 3 -37.79 30.24 -3.18
CA ASN A 3 -36.52 30.07 -2.49
C ASN A 3 -35.40 30.00 -3.55
N PRO A 4 -34.44 30.94 -3.59
CA PRO A 4 -33.38 30.90 -4.57
C PRO A 4 -32.19 30.07 -4.05
N GLU A 5 -31.68 29.22 -4.94
CA GLU A 5 -30.31 28.68 -4.93
C GLU A 5 -29.90 27.74 -3.77
N GLN A 6 -30.38 26.50 -3.83
CA GLN A 6 -29.44 25.39 -3.63
C GLN A 6 -28.95 24.94 -5.01
N ARG A 7 -27.88 25.59 -5.48
CA ARG A 7 -27.08 25.01 -6.57
C ARG A 7 -26.55 23.69 -6.03
N PRO A 8 -26.79 22.53 -6.67
CA PRO A 8 -25.99 21.38 -6.35
C PRO A 8 -24.56 21.79 -6.69
N ILE A 9 -23.68 21.76 -5.68
CA ILE A 9 -22.24 21.82 -5.94
C ILE A 9 -21.99 20.61 -6.83
N GLY A 10 -21.88 20.85 -8.13
CA GLY A 10 -21.57 19.82 -9.10
C GLY A 10 -20.16 19.36 -8.78
N ASP A 11 -20.05 18.28 -8.03
CA ASP A 11 -18.77 17.60 -7.82
C ASP A 11 -18.22 17.30 -9.22
N VAL A 12 -17.08 17.92 -9.52
CA VAL A 12 -16.39 17.76 -10.80
C VAL A 12 -15.90 16.32 -10.85
N SER A 13 -16.68 15.45 -11.50
CA SER A 13 -16.19 14.17 -11.97
C SER A 13 -15.14 14.48 -13.04
N VAL A 14 -13.87 14.44 -12.64
CA VAL A 14 -12.76 14.44 -13.60
C VAL A 14 -12.81 13.08 -14.30
N PRO A 15 -13.03 13.03 -15.62
CA PRO A 15 -13.08 11.76 -16.32
C PRO A 15 -11.76 11.01 -16.17
N LEU A 16 -11.84 9.71 -15.92
CA LEU A 16 -10.66 8.86 -15.89
C LEU A 16 -9.90 8.92 -17.23
N ASN A 17 -8.73 9.56 -17.23
CA ASN A 17 -7.85 9.52 -18.39
C ASN A 17 -7.02 8.24 -18.37
N THR A 18 -7.35 7.31 -19.26
CA THR A 18 -6.61 6.04 -19.37
C THR A 18 -5.14 6.21 -19.76
N GLY A 19 -4.76 7.35 -20.37
CA GLY A 19 -3.37 7.72 -20.62
C GLY A 19 -2.59 7.92 -19.32
N ASP A 20 -3.15 8.70 -18.40
CA ASP A 20 -2.53 9.01 -17.10
C ASP A 20 -2.37 7.75 -16.25
N VAL A 21 -3.35 6.84 -16.27
CA VAL A 21 -3.24 5.54 -15.55
C VAL A 21 -2.11 4.68 -16.13
N ARG A 22 -1.93 4.67 -17.46
CA ARG A 22 -0.84 3.92 -18.10
C ARG A 22 0.53 4.54 -17.84
N GLU A 23 0.61 5.86 -17.74
CA GLU A 23 1.83 6.56 -17.35
C GLU A 23 2.16 6.28 -15.89
N PHE A 24 1.19 6.42 -15.00
CA PHE A 24 1.31 6.06 -13.59
C PHE A 24 1.77 4.61 -13.40
N LYS A 25 1.25 3.64 -14.16
CA LYS A 25 1.71 2.24 -14.09
C LYS A 25 3.23 2.09 -14.29
N LYS A 26 3.86 2.94 -15.11
CA LYS A 26 5.31 2.90 -15.33
C LYS A 26 6.09 3.35 -14.09
N GLU A 27 5.55 4.29 -13.33
CA GLU A 27 6.18 4.89 -12.14
C GLU A 27 5.81 4.19 -10.83
N MET A 28 4.65 3.51 -10.79
CA MET A 28 4.08 2.87 -9.61
C MET A 28 5.00 1.79 -9.02
N GLY A 29 5.74 1.09 -9.88
CA GLY A 29 6.55 -0.07 -9.50
C GLY A 29 5.76 -1.38 -9.50
N ARG A 30 6.34 -2.41 -8.88
CA ARG A 30 5.81 -3.78 -8.85
C ARG A 30 5.22 -4.09 -7.48
N LEU A 31 3.99 -4.64 -7.47
CA LEU A 31 3.28 -5.00 -6.24
C LEU A 31 4.11 -5.94 -5.35
N LEU A 32 4.70 -6.98 -5.96
CA LEU A 32 5.47 -8.00 -5.25
C LEU A 32 6.82 -7.51 -4.71
N GLU A 33 7.29 -6.33 -5.13
CA GLU A 33 8.57 -5.77 -4.67
C GLU A 33 8.38 -4.73 -3.56
N ASP A 34 7.28 -3.97 -3.61
CA ASP A 34 7.01 -2.87 -2.69
C ASP A 34 5.50 -2.59 -2.57
N PRO A 35 4.72 -3.47 -1.93
CA PRO A 35 3.26 -3.30 -1.84
C PRO A 35 2.87 -2.04 -1.08
N LEU A 36 3.65 -1.63 -0.08
CA LEU A 36 3.38 -0.42 0.69
C LEU A 36 3.61 0.85 -0.14
N GLY A 37 4.74 0.92 -0.85
CA GLY A 37 5.01 2.04 -1.76
C GLY A 37 4.06 2.09 -2.96
N VAL A 38 3.55 0.94 -3.42
CA VAL A 38 2.50 0.88 -4.44
C VAL A 38 1.17 1.39 -3.88
N ALA A 39 0.79 0.99 -2.67
CA ALA A 39 -0.44 1.46 -2.02
C ALA A 39 -0.43 2.97 -1.80
N GLU A 40 0.67 3.52 -1.27
CA GLU A 40 0.82 4.95 -1.03
C GLU A 40 0.73 5.76 -2.32
N ARG A 41 1.44 5.32 -3.37
CA ARG A 41 1.39 5.98 -4.68
C ARG A 41 0.02 5.90 -5.32
N LEU A 42 -0.67 4.77 -5.21
CA LEU A 42 -2.03 4.65 -5.72
C LEU A 42 -2.99 5.58 -4.95
N ASP A 43 -2.86 5.66 -3.63
CA ASP A 43 -3.71 6.56 -2.84
C ASP A 43 -3.49 8.04 -3.21
N GLN A 44 -2.22 8.43 -3.42
CA GLN A 44 -1.87 9.77 -3.92
C GLN A 44 -2.44 10.02 -5.32
N PHE A 45 -2.31 9.05 -6.25
CA PHE A 45 -2.86 9.15 -7.60
C PHE A 45 -4.38 9.32 -7.60
N LEU A 46 -5.08 8.58 -6.75
CA LEU A 46 -6.52 8.71 -6.60
C LEU A 46 -6.92 10.04 -5.93
N GLY A 47 -6.04 10.65 -5.12
CA GLY A 47 -6.23 12.00 -4.57
C GLY A 47 -7.50 12.10 -3.72
N LEU A 48 -8.24 13.20 -3.80
CA LEU A 48 -9.55 13.34 -3.12
C LEU A 48 -10.74 13.02 -4.05
N ASN A 49 -10.46 12.50 -5.25
CA ASN A 49 -11.50 12.25 -6.25
C ASN A 49 -12.37 11.06 -5.85
N ILE A 50 -13.66 11.18 -6.15
CA ILE A 50 -14.63 10.08 -6.03
C ILE A 50 -14.72 9.39 -7.39
N TYR A 51 -14.14 8.19 -7.47
CA TYR A 51 -14.23 7.35 -8.66
C TYR A 51 -15.41 6.38 -8.53
N THR A 52 -16.11 6.16 -9.64
CA THR A 52 -17.15 5.14 -9.74
C THR A 52 -16.57 3.74 -9.59
N TRP A 53 -17.44 2.75 -9.30
CA TRP A 53 -17.04 1.34 -9.29
C TRP A 53 -16.38 0.94 -10.62
N VAL A 54 -16.96 1.35 -11.76
CA VAL A 54 -16.45 1.04 -13.11
C VAL A 54 -15.07 1.67 -13.34
N GLU A 55 -14.86 2.92 -12.91
CA GLU A 55 -13.56 3.58 -13.02
C GLU A 55 -12.51 2.91 -12.14
N LEU A 56 -12.85 2.56 -10.88
CA LEU A 56 -11.94 1.83 -10.00
C LEU A 56 -11.56 0.46 -10.58
N GLN A 57 -12.51 -0.31 -11.11
CA GLN A 57 -12.20 -1.57 -11.78
C GLN A 57 -11.33 -1.36 -13.03
N SER A 58 -11.58 -0.30 -13.79
CA SER A 58 -10.77 0.04 -14.97
C SER A 58 -9.33 0.42 -14.59
N ILE A 59 -9.15 1.21 -13.54
CA ILE A 59 -7.84 1.55 -12.98
C ILE A 59 -7.11 0.27 -12.57
N LEU A 60 -7.74 -0.58 -11.75
CA LEU A 60 -7.14 -1.84 -11.31
C LEU A 60 -6.82 -2.76 -12.49
N GLY A 61 -7.69 -2.79 -13.51
CA GLY A 61 -7.53 -3.55 -14.74
C GLY A 61 -6.27 -3.16 -15.54
N ILE A 62 -5.91 -1.89 -15.53
CA ILE A 62 -4.69 -1.36 -16.16
C ILE A 62 -3.47 -1.58 -15.25
N LEU A 63 -3.64 -1.37 -13.94
CA LEU A 63 -2.53 -1.33 -13.00
C LEU A 63 -2.03 -2.69 -12.55
N PHE A 64 -2.86 -3.72 -12.56
CA PHE A 64 -2.52 -5.01 -11.94
C PHE A 64 -2.87 -6.17 -12.87
N THR A 65 -2.14 -7.28 -12.77
CA THR A 65 -2.54 -8.53 -13.44
C THR A 65 -3.81 -9.10 -12.81
N MET A 66 -4.39 -10.14 -13.42
CA MET A 66 -5.56 -10.80 -12.86
C MET A 66 -5.27 -11.39 -11.47
N GLU A 67 -4.13 -12.06 -11.33
CA GLU A 67 -3.67 -12.67 -10.08
C GLU A 67 -3.42 -11.62 -9.00
N GLU A 68 -2.77 -10.50 -9.37
CA GLU A 68 -2.57 -9.37 -8.45
C GLU A 68 -3.90 -8.79 -7.97
N ARG A 69 -4.89 -8.61 -8.85
CA ARG A 69 -6.22 -8.12 -8.47
C ARG A 69 -6.95 -9.10 -7.54
N GLU A 70 -6.84 -10.40 -7.78
CA GLU A 70 -7.43 -11.42 -6.92
C GLU A 70 -6.81 -11.41 -5.52
N MET A 71 -5.47 -11.32 -5.42
CA MET A 71 -4.77 -11.19 -4.15
C MET A 71 -5.21 -9.93 -3.39
N ILE A 72 -5.21 -8.78 -4.07
CA ILE A 72 -5.62 -7.50 -3.47
C ILE A 72 -7.06 -7.59 -2.95
N ARG A 73 -7.99 -8.10 -3.77
CA ARG A 73 -9.40 -8.23 -3.39
C ARG A 73 -9.57 -9.16 -2.20
N HIS A 74 -8.93 -10.32 -2.21
CA HIS A 74 -9.00 -11.29 -1.12
C HIS A 74 -8.48 -10.70 0.19
N SER A 75 -7.32 -10.04 0.16
CA SER A 75 -6.77 -9.36 1.34
C SER A 75 -7.64 -8.19 1.82
N GLY A 76 -8.18 -7.39 0.89
CA GLY A 76 -9.08 -6.28 1.23
C GLY A 76 -10.37 -6.72 1.90
N MET A 77 -11.02 -7.78 1.39
CA MET A 77 -12.22 -8.36 1.99
C MET A 77 -11.95 -8.94 3.38
N ARG A 78 -10.86 -9.72 3.51
CA ARG A 78 -10.48 -10.30 4.80
C ARG A 78 -10.27 -9.23 5.87
N LEU A 79 -9.60 -8.12 5.52
CA LEU A 79 -9.39 -7.01 6.46
C LEU A 79 -10.71 -6.33 6.84
N TRP A 80 -11.60 -6.13 5.88
CA TRP A 80 -12.92 -5.56 6.13
C TRP A 80 -13.72 -6.41 7.12
N ASP A 81 -13.79 -7.72 6.89
CA ASP A 81 -14.55 -8.64 7.75
C ASP A 81 -14.01 -8.64 9.20
N ILE A 82 -12.69 -8.55 9.36
CA ILE A 82 -12.03 -8.42 10.68
C ILE A 82 -12.39 -7.09 11.35
N GLU A 83 -12.31 -5.98 10.63
CA GLU A 83 -12.55 -4.63 11.17
C GLU A 83 -14.03 -4.42 11.53
N CYS A 84 -14.95 -4.93 10.73
CA CYS A 84 -16.39 -4.83 10.96
C CYS A 84 -16.93 -5.88 11.92
N GLN A 85 -16.14 -6.90 12.30
CA GLN A 85 -16.58 -8.06 13.08
C GLN A 85 -17.80 -8.79 12.49
N GLU A 86 -18.03 -8.62 11.18
CA GLU A 86 -19.12 -9.23 10.44
C GLU A 86 -18.52 -10.11 9.34
N PRO A 87 -18.56 -11.45 9.50
CA PRO A 87 -18.06 -12.37 8.49
C PRO A 87 -18.82 -12.23 7.17
N ASP A 88 -18.12 -12.44 6.06
CA ASP A 88 -18.69 -12.60 4.72
C ASP A 88 -19.40 -11.35 4.15
N GLN A 89 -19.15 -10.15 4.71
CA GLN A 89 -19.67 -8.88 4.17
C GLN A 89 -18.74 -8.27 3.11
N GLY A 90 -17.49 -8.70 3.03
CA GLY A 90 -16.51 -8.22 2.07
C GLY A 90 -16.99 -8.28 0.62
N ASP A 91 -17.73 -9.31 0.22
CA ASP A 91 -18.27 -9.45 -1.14
C ASP A 91 -19.33 -8.39 -1.46
N GLN A 92 -20.13 -7.96 -0.48
CA GLN A 92 -21.11 -6.88 -0.66
C GLN A 92 -20.40 -5.52 -0.82
N LYS A 93 -19.27 -5.34 -0.15
CA LYS A 93 -18.49 -4.10 -0.16
C LYS A 93 -17.50 -4.01 -1.32
N TRP A 94 -17.07 -5.15 -1.86
CA TRP A 94 -16.29 -5.25 -3.08
C TRP A 94 -16.94 -6.23 -4.06
N PRO A 95 -18.07 -5.84 -4.68
CA PRO A 95 -18.80 -6.72 -5.59
C PRO A 95 -18.00 -7.01 -6.86
N MET A 96 -18.15 -8.22 -7.41
CA MET A 96 -17.52 -8.64 -8.67
C MET A 96 -18.17 -8.01 -9.91
N GLN A 97 -19.44 -7.65 -9.81
CA GLN A 97 -20.22 -7.04 -10.89
C GLN A 97 -20.59 -5.61 -10.52
N ASP A 98 -20.92 -4.80 -11.52
CA ASP A 98 -21.33 -3.41 -11.30
C ASP A 98 -22.58 -3.37 -10.39
N PRO A 99 -22.48 -2.80 -9.19
CA PRO A 99 -23.61 -2.71 -8.27
C PRO A 99 -24.60 -1.59 -8.64
N GLY A 100 -24.35 -0.81 -9.70
CA GLY A 100 -25.18 0.31 -10.10
C GLY A 100 -25.09 1.49 -9.13
N TRP A 101 -23.96 1.65 -8.45
CA TRP A 101 -23.73 2.77 -7.53
C TRP A 101 -23.69 4.11 -8.29
N ASN A 102 -24.30 5.13 -7.69
CA ASN A 102 -24.50 6.43 -8.30
C ASN A 102 -23.88 7.51 -7.40
N ASN A 103 -22.97 8.32 -7.96
CA ASN A 103 -22.28 9.41 -7.25
C ASN A 103 -23.22 10.45 -6.62
N GLN A 104 -24.45 10.61 -7.11
CA GLN A 104 -25.43 11.53 -6.53
C GLN A 104 -26.10 10.98 -5.26
N ASN A 105 -25.93 9.70 -4.95
CA ASN A 105 -26.47 9.07 -3.76
C ASN A 105 -25.41 8.98 -2.66
N GLU A 106 -25.68 9.57 -1.50
CA GLU A 106 -24.74 9.62 -0.38
C GLU A 106 -24.26 8.23 0.06
N ARG A 107 -25.17 7.26 0.17
CA ARG A 107 -24.83 5.90 0.57
C ARG A 107 -23.93 5.21 -0.46
N HIS A 108 -24.16 5.49 -1.74
CA HIS A 108 -23.33 4.97 -2.81
C HIS A 108 -21.93 5.62 -2.81
N ARG A 109 -21.83 6.91 -2.51
CA ARG A 109 -20.52 7.58 -2.29
C ARG A 109 -19.76 6.96 -1.14
N GLN A 110 -20.44 6.65 -0.04
CA GLN A 110 -19.81 5.95 1.08
C GLN A 110 -19.30 4.57 0.65
N ASN A 111 -20.10 3.80 -0.10
CA ASN A 111 -19.66 2.50 -0.62
C ASN A 111 -18.44 2.61 -1.54
N MET A 112 -18.36 3.63 -2.41
CA MET A 112 -17.19 3.88 -3.25
C MET A 112 -15.95 4.27 -2.43
N SER A 113 -16.14 5.01 -1.35
CA SER A 113 -15.07 5.39 -0.41
C SER A 113 -14.57 4.18 0.38
N ASP A 114 -15.48 3.32 0.83
CA ASP A 114 -15.14 2.05 1.50
C ASP A 114 -14.39 1.13 0.53
N LEU A 115 -14.86 1.00 -0.71
CA LEU A 115 -14.18 0.21 -1.74
C LEU A 115 -12.76 0.72 -2.01
N ARG A 116 -12.57 2.04 -2.14
CA ARG A 116 -11.23 2.62 -2.27
C ARG A 116 -10.35 2.26 -1.07
N ARG A 117 -10.86 2.39 0.16
CA ARG A 117 -10.12 2.02 1.38
C ARG A 117 -9.72 0.54 1.35
N MET A 118 -10.65 -0.34 0.97
CA MET A 118 -10.39 -1.77 0.84
C MET A 118 -9.34 -2.08 -0.21
N ILE A 119 -9.32 -1.36 -1.35
CA ILE A 119 -8.28 -1.49 -2.38
C ILE A 119 -6.90 -1.16 -1.80
N ILE A 120 -6.75 0.01 -1.17
CA ILE A 120 -5.47 0.46 -0.63
C ILE A 120 -4.96 -0.50 0.45
N ARG A 121 -5.84 -0.92 1.37
CA ARG A 121 -5.49 -1.88 2.44
C ARG A 121 -5.22 -3.28 1.88
N GLY A 122 -5.99 -3.70 0.87
CA GLY A 122 -5.80 -4.96 0.17
C GLY A 122 -4.43 -5.04 -0.47
N ILE A 123 -3.95 -3.96 -1.10
CA ILE A 123 -2.59 -3.88 -1.66
C ILE A 123 -1.54 -4.04 -0.57
N GLN A 124 -1.69 -3.35 0.56
CA GLN A 124 -0.72 -3.40 1.67
C GLN A 124 -0.53 -4.81 2.23
N GLU A 125 -1.59 -5.62 2.27
CA GLU A 125 -1.58 -6.97 2.83
C GLU A 125 -1.72 -8.08 1.74
N ALA A 126 -1.61 -7.74 0.45
CA ALA A 126 -1.68 -8.70 -0.65
C ALA A 126 -0.45 -9.62 -0.68
N VAL A 127 0.71 -9.10 -0.26
CA VAL A 127 1.97 -9.82 -0.29
C VAL A 127 2.37 -10.19 1.14
N PRO A 128 2.51 -11.48 1.47
CA PRO A 128 3.00 -11.92 2.77
C PRO A 128 4.30 -11.23 3.14
N LYS A 129 4.38 -10.68 4.36
CA LYS A 129 5.56 -9.94 4.83
C LYS A 129 6.84 -10.75 4.66
N GLY A 130 6.84 -12.06 4.92
CA GLY A 130 8.02 -12.91 4.68
C GLY A 130 8.61 -12.87 3.25
N GLN A 131 7.81 -12.56 2.22
CA GLN A 131 8.28 -12.46 0.83
C GLN A 131 8.94 -11.10 0.50
N ASN A 132 8.70 -10.06 1.30
CA ASN A 132 9.27 -8.71 1.11
C ASN A 132 10.55 -8.45 1.90
N ILE A 133 11.11 -9.47 2.55
CA ILE A 133 12.37 -9.34 3.32
C ILE A 133 13.50 -8.77 2.47
N ARG A 134 13.55 -9.06 1.16
CA ARG A 134 14.55 -8.50 0.25
C ARG A 134 14.52 -6.97 0.21
N LYS A 135 13.33 -6.35 0.30
CA LYS A 135 13.17 -4.89 0.38
C LYS A 135 13.71 -4.36 1.70
N ALA A 136 13.37 -5.00 2.83
CA ALA A 136 13.91 -4.65 4.15
C ALA A 136 15.45 -4.64 4.17
N LEU A 137 16.06 -5.65 3.52
CA LEU A 137 17.52 -5.82 3.46
C LEU A 137 18.21 -5.01 2.34
N SER A 138 17.45 -4.29 1.52
CA SER A 138 18.01 -3.42 0.47
C SER A 138 18.49 -2.07 1.00
N GLU A 139 18.08 -1.71 2.22
CA GLU A 139 18.43 -0.46 2.89
C GLU A 139 19.94 -0.37 3.19
N ASN A 140 20.59 0.66 2.67
CA ASN A 140 22.00 0.97 2.97
C ASN A 140 22.08 2.14 3.95
N GLN A 141 23.14 2.19 4.74
CA GLN A 141 23.46 3.36 5.54
C GLN A 141 23.77 4.55 4.62
N GLY A 142 23.14 5.69 4.86
CA GLY A 142 23.45 6.96 4.18
C GLY A 142 24.90 7.40 4.45
N LYS A 143 25.47 8.23 3.56
CA LYS A 143 26.85 8.72 3.71
C LYS A 143 27.07 9.50 5.01
N ASP A 144 26.06 10.28 5.38
CA ASP A 144 26.05 11.19 6.53
C ASP A 144 25.01 10.76 7.59
N GLU A 145 24.44 9.56 7.45
CA GLU A 145 23.45 9.01 8.39
C GLU A 145 24.17 8.36 9.58
N ALA A 146 23.81 8.77 10.80
CA ALA A 146 24.39 8.18 11.99
C ALA A 146 23.97 6.71 12.13
N LEU A 147 24.87 5.89 12.68
CA LEU A 147 24.63 4.45 12.83
C LEU A 147 23.35 4.12 13.64
N PRO A 148 23.03 4.80 14.75
CA PRO A 148 21.78 4.55 15.49
C PRO A 148 20.53 4.84 14.65
N ASP A 149 20.53 5.92 13.88
CA ASP A 149 19.39 6.33 13.05
C ASP A 149 19.14 5.32 11.93
N TRP A 150 20.21 4.87 11.27
CA TRP A 150 20.12 3.81 10.27
C TRP A 150 19.63 2.49 10.88
N LEU A 151 20.09 2.14 12.08
CA LEU A 151 19.65 0.93 12.78
C LEU A 151 18.15 0.98 13.13
N GLU A 152 17.64 2.11 13.61
CA GLU A 152 16.21 2.28 13.83
C GLU A 152 15.41 2.13 12.54
N ARG A 153 15.89 2.72 11.44
CA ARG A 153 15.25 2.61 10.12
C ARG A 153 15.24 1.15 9.62
N LEU A 154 16.34 0.42 9.80
CA LEU A 154 16.44 -0.98 9.43
C LEU A 154 15.53 -1.87 10.28
N ARG A 155 15.42 -1.63 11.60
CA ARG A 155 14.48 -2.36 12.48
C ARG A 155 13.04 -2.14 12.03
N LYS A 156 12.66 -0.89 11.77
CA LYS A 156 11.33 -0.55 11.24
C LYS A 156 11.06 -1.25 9.90
N ALA A 157 12.05 -1.26 9.00
CA ALA A 157 11.93 -1.94 7.71
C ALA A 157 11.79 -3.47 7.86
N LEU A 158 12.52 -4.10 8.79
CA LEU A 158 12.40 -5.54 9.06
C LEU A 158 11.02 -5.89 9.60
N GLN A 159 10.52 -5.16 10.58
CA GLN A 159 9.19 -5.39 11.14
C GLN A 159 8.11 -5.20 10.07
N LEU A 160 8.21 -4.13 9.29
CA LEU A 160 7.21 -3.72 8.31
C LEU A 160 7.18 -4.66 7.09
N TYR A 161 8.34 -4.99 6.52
CA TYR A 161 8.45 -5.72 5.26
C TYR A 161 8.83 -7.20 5.40
N SER A 162 9.19 -7.70 6.58
CA SER A 162 9.47 -9.13 6.78
C SER A 162 8.59 -9.79 7.85
N GLY A 163 7.94 -8.97 8.69
CA GLY A 163 7.17 -9.45 9.83
C GLY A 163 8.05 -10.05 10.94
N VAL A 164 9.38 -10.00 10.78
CA VAL A 164 10.34 -10.42 11.79
C VAL A 164 10.43 -9.32 12.84
N ASP A 165 10.14 -9.69 14.08
CA ASP A 165 10.40 -8.84 15.24
C ASP A 165 11.92 -8.73 15.45
N SER A 166 12.41 -7.48 15.48
CA SER A 166 13.83 -7.16 15.63
C SER A 166 14.42 -7.60 16.97
N ASP A 167 13.58 -7.83 17.98
CA ASP A 167 14.01 -8.21 19.33
C ASP A 167 14.09 -9.75 19.51
N THR A 168 13.73 -10.51 18.48
CA THR A 168 13.91 -11.97 18.46
C THR A 168 15.33 -12.36 18.07
N ALA A 169 15.76 -13.57 18.46
CA ALA A 169 17.08 -14.10 18.07
C ALA A 169 17.28 -14.13 16.55
N ALA A 170 16.22 -14.41 15.78
CA ALA A 170 16.26 -14.35 14.32
C ALA A 170 16.45 -12.90 13.81
N GLY A 171 15.73 -11.94 14.40
CA GLY A 171 15.89 -10.51 14.12
C GLY A 171 17.30 -9.99 14.42
N GLU A 172 17.87 -10.41 15.55
CA GLU A 172 19.23 -10.01 15.96
C GLU A 172 20.30 -10.53 14.98
N VAL A 173 20.17 -11.79 14.51
CA VAL A 173 21.07 -12.38 13.50
C VAL A 173 20.97 -11.62 12.17
N LEU A 174 19.77 -11.26 11.73
CA LEU A 174 19.53 -10.48 10.52
C LEU A 174 20.16 -9.08 10.63
N LEU A 175 19.97 -8.39 11.76
CA LEU A 175 20.55 -7.06 12.00
C LEU A 175 22.08 -7.10 11.99
N LYS A 176 22.71 -8.06 12.68
CA LYS A 176 24.17 -8.23 12.68
C LYS A 176 24.70 -8.50 11.27
N THR A 177 24.02 -9.34 10.50
CA THR A 177 24.40 -9.65 9.12
C THR A 177 24.36 -8.40 8.23
N GLN A 178 23.31 -7.58 8.33
CA GLN A 178 23.20 -6.33 7.57
C GLN A 178 24.20 -5.26 8.03
N LEU A 179 24.45 -5.14 9.33
CA LEU A 179 25.51 -4.28 9.87
C LEU A 179 26.85 -4.57 9.21
N VAL A 180 27.26 -5.84 9.12
CA VAL A 180 28.54 -6.23 8.50
C VAL A 180 28.53 -5.98 6.98
N ALA A 181 27.43 -6.27 6.30
CA ALA A 181 27.33 -6.21 4.85
C ALA A 181 27.11 -4.78 4.29
N LYS A 182 26.43 -3.91 5.04
CA LYS A 182 25.85 -2.65 4.53
C LYS A 182 26.28 -1.39 5.28
N SER A 183 27.02 -1.52 6.40
CA SER A 183 27.59 -0.35 7.07
C SER A 183 28.68 0.31 6.22
N TRP A 184 28.77 1.63 6.32
CA TRP A 184 29.79 2.40 5.59
C TRP A 184 31.22 1.99 6.00
N ARG A 185 32.17 2.00 5.05
CA ARG A 185 33.53 1.43 5.22
C ARG A 185 34.26 1.87 6.49
N HIS A 186 33.98 3.07 7.02
CA HIS A 186 34.63 3.59 8.22
C HIS A 186 34.12 2.94 9.52
N ILE A 187 32.86 2.45 9.55
CA ILE A 187 32.29 1.67 10.67
C ILE A 187 32.76 0.21 10.58
N ARG A 188 32.85 -0.37 9.37
CA ARG A 188 33.40 -1.72 9.16
C ARG A 188 34.82 -1.86 9.73
N LYS A 189 35.69 -0.86 9.51
CA LYS A 189 37.04 -0.79 10.12
C LYS A 189 37.05 -0.64 11.65
N LYS A 190 35.99 -0.12 12.25
CA LYS A 190 35.84 -0.02 13.72
C LYS A 190 35.26 -1.32 14.30
N LEU A 191 34.30 -1.96 13.64
CA LEU A 191 33.70 -3.24 14.06
C LEU A 191 34.70 -4.40 13.96
N GLU A 192 35.51 -4.48 12.89
CA GLU A 192 36.58 -5.47 12.76
C GLU A 192 37.68 -5.36 13.84
N LYS A 193 37.76 -4.22 14.56
CA LYS A 193 38.68 -4.03 15.69
C LYS A 193 38.10 -4.46 17.05
N VAL A 194 36.78 -4.63 17.16
CA VAL A 194 36.10 -5.02 18.41
C VAL A 194 35.95 -6.55 18.51
N GLU A 195 36.06 -7.27 17.39
CA GLU A 195 36.13 -8.75 17.35
C GLU A 195 37.55 -9.34 17.55
N LYS A 196 38.54 -8.52 17.93
CA LYS A 196 39.89 -8.98 18.34
C LYS A 196 40.07 -8.84 19.84
#